data_AF-A0A970D5P1-F1
#
_entry.id   AF-A0A970D5P1-F1
#
_cell.length_a   1.000
_cell.length_b   1.000
_cell.length_c   1.000
_cell.angle_alpha   90.00
_cell.angle_beta   90.00
_cell.angle_gamma   90.00
#
_symmetry.space_group_name_H-M   'P 1'
#
loop_
_entity.id
_entity.type
_entity.pdbx_description
1 polymer ?
#
loop_
_entity_poly.entity_id
_entity_poly.type
_entity_poly.pdbx_seq_one_letter_code
_entity_poly.pdbx_strand_id
1 'polypeptide(L)'
;MGMWTINADDLSSGGFTAEELDGFEEQLAGYLVEKRMTAPAVVALEMSKPLSFVGYSILSMFAPAIRLIADPRKLDKFIAIAHNRTRINSLITKIELKEKIFAAKEKGDEQSAK
;
A
#
# COMPACT_ATOMS: atom_id res chain seq x y z
N MET A 1 14.92 -39.32 3.48
CA MET A 1 15.14 -37.87 3.65
C MET A 1 14.68 -37.20 2.36
N GLY A 2 13.45 -36.68 2.35
CA GLY A 2 12.93 -35.95 1.19
C GLY A 2 13.61 -34.59 1.12
N MET A 3 14.37 -34.37 0.05
CA MET A 3 14.99 -33.09 -0.28
C MET A 3 13.88 -32.04 -0.41
N TRP A 4 13.84 -31.08 0.50
CA TRP A 4 13.01 -29.88 0.34
C TRP A 4 13.63 -29.02 -0.76
N THR A 5 13.12 -29.15 -1.99
CA THR A 5 13.37 -28.13 -3.04
C THR A 5 12.43 -26.96 -2.76
N ILE A 6 12.84 -26.08 -1.84
CA ILE A 6 12.16 -24.80 -1.68
C ILE A 6 12.48 -23.99 -2.93
N ASN A 7 11.47 -23.75 -3.77
CA ASN A 7 11.60 -22.81 -4.88
C ASN A 7 11.84 -21.43 -4.29
N ALA A 8 12.89 -20.74 -4.73
CA ALA A 8 13.25 -19.41 -4.21
C ALA A 8 12.11 -18.37 -4.37
N ASP A 9 11.19 -18.61 -5.31
CA ASP A 9 9.99 -17.80 -5.50
C ASP A 9 9.03 -17.84 -4.30
N ASP A 10 8.91 -18.97 -3.59
CA ASP A 10 8.02 -19.11 -2.41
C ASP A 10 8.49 -18.25 -1.22
N LEU A 11 9.79 -17.97 -1.14
CA LEU A 11 10.37 -17.20 -0.04
C LEU A 11 10.37 -15.69 -0.28
N SER A 12 10.19 -15.26 -1.53
CA SER A 12 10.34 -13.84 -1.91
C SER A 12 9.05 -13.02 -1.79
N SER A 13 7.89 -13.67 -1.72
CA SER A 13 6.57 -13.01 -1.88
C SER A 13 5.48 -13.51 -0.93
N GLY A 14 5.78 -14.07 0.24
CA GLY A 14 4.76 -14.43 1.25
C GLY A 14 3.58 -15.27 0.74
N GLY A 15 3.74 -16.01 -0.36
CA GLY A 15 2.67 -16.81 -0.98
C GLY A 15 1.67 -16.07 -1.88
N PHE A 16 1.91 -14.82 -2.31
CA PHE A 16 1.01 -14.07 -3.22
C PHE A 16 1.63 -13.84 -4.59
N THR A 17 0.79 -13.83 -5.64
CA THR A 17 1.25 -13.50 -7.00
C THR A 17 1.45 -11.99 -7.19
N ALA A 18 2.22 -11.61 -8.20
CA ALA A 18 2.42 -10.20 -8.55
C ALA A 18 1.11 -9.47 -8.86
N GLU A 19 0.21 -10.12 -9.60
CA GLU A 19 -1.10 -9.57 -9.97
C GLU A 19 -1.99 -9.35 -8.73
N GLU A 20 -1.95 -10.26 -7.76
CA GLU A 20 -2.70 -10.13 -6.51
C GLU A 20 -2.22 -8.94 -5.66
N LEU A 21 -0.91 -8.70 -5.63
CA LEU A 21 -0.32 -7.56 -4.93
C LEU A 21 -0.64 -6.26 -5.67
N ASP A 22 -0.55 -6.25 -7.00
CA ASP A 22 -0.86 -5.08 -7.82
C ASP A 22 -2.31 -4.64 -7.67
N GLY A 23 -3.25 -5.59 -7.65
CA GLY A 23 -4.67 -5.30 -7.39
C GLY A 23 -4.91 -4.74 -5.98
N PHE A 24 -4.17 -5.23 -4.98
CA PHE A 24 -4.29 -4.73 -3.61
C PHE A 24 -3.70 -3.32 -3.44
N GLU A 25 -2.56 -3.02 -4.08
CA GLU A 25 -1.98 -1.67 -4.12
C GLU A 25 -2.99 -0.66 -4.69
N GLU A 26 -3.71 -1.04 -5.75
CA GLU A 26 -4.69 -0.18 -6.42
C GLU A 26 -5.89 0.15 -5.51
N GLN A 27 -6.38 -0.85 -4.77
CA GLN A 27 -7.45 -0.70 -3.79
C GLN A 27 -7.02 0.19 -2.62
N LEU A 28 -5.83 -0.04 -2.07
CA LEU A 28 -5.30 0.72 -0.94
C LEU A 28 -5.08 2.18 -1.32
N ALA A 29 -4.52 2.44 -2.51
CA ALA A 29 -4.28 3.78 -3.01
C ALA A 29 -5.60 4.56 -3.21
N GLY A 30 -6.65 3.91 -3.72
CA GLY A 30 -7.98 4.51 -3.85
C GLY A 30 -8.56 4.94 -2.49
N TYR A 31 -8.52 4.03 -1.51
CA TYR A 31 -9.02 4.29 -0.16
C TYR A 31 -8.30 5.47 0.53
N LEU A 32 -6.97 5.56 0.39
CA LEU A 32 -6.19 6.62 1.02
C LEU A 32 -6.51 8.00 0.43
N VAL A 33 -6.66 8.09 -0.89
CA VAL A 33 -7.02 9.35 -1.58
C VAL A 33 -8.43 9.80 -1.20
N GLU A 34 -9.41 8.89 -1.20
CA GLU A 34 -10.80 9.18 -0.78
C GLU A 34 -10.88 9.72 0.66
N LYS A 35 -9.95 9.34 1.54
CA LYS A 35 -9.86 9.79 2.93
C LYS A 35 -8.93 10.99 3.14
N ARG A 36 -8.40 11.61 2.08
CA ARG A 36 -7.41 12.70 2.15
C ARG A 36 -6.16 12.33 2.97
N MET A 37 -5.78 11.05 2.95
CA MET A 37 -4.63 10.52 3.69
C MET A 37 -3.36 10.47 2.85
N THR A 38 -3.36 11.05 1.64
CA THR A 38 -2.24 11.01 0.69
C THR A 38 -0.91 11.45 1.31
N ALA A 39 -0.84 12.67 1.86
CA ALA A 39 0.38 13.21 2.46
C ALA A 39 0.92 12.37 3.64
N PRO A 40 0.13 12.04 4.69
CA PRO A 40 0.63 11.21 5.79
C PRO A 40 0.97 9.78 5.36
N ALA A 41 0.27 9.21 4.38
CA ALA A 41 0.58 7.87 3.85
C ALA A 41 1.91 7.85 3.10
N VAL A 42 2.16 8.83 2.21
CA VAL A 42 3.43 8.93 1.48
C VAL A 42 4.59 9.12 2.45
N VAL A 43 4.48 10.03 3.42
CA VAL A 43 5.53 10.25 4.42
C VAL A 43 5.82 8.96 5.20
N ALA A 44 4.80 8.22 5.65
CA ALA A 44 5.02 6.96 6.35
C ALA A 44 5.69 5.88 5.48
N LEU A 45 5.30 5.79 4.20
CA LEU A 45 5.89 4.83 3.25
C LEU A 45 7.32 5.20 2.85
N GLU A 46 7.65 6.50 2.77
CA GLU A 46 9.03 6.98 2.60
C GLU A 46 9.88 6.64 3.82
N MET A 47 9.33 6.84 5.03
CA MET A 47 10.00 6.50 6.29
C MET A 47 10.18 5.00 6.50
N SER A 48 9.45 4.14 5.79
CA SER A 48 9.70 2.69 5.78
C SER A 48 10.84 2.25 4.86
N LYS A 49 11.38 3.14 4.00
CA LYS A 49 12.51 2.83 3.09
C LYS A 49 13.89 2.69 3.76
N PRO A 50 14.29 3.49 4.79
CA PRO A 50 15.65 3.47 5.35
C PRO A 50 16.01 2.34 6.33
N LEU A 51 15.29 1.20 6.35
CA LEU A 51 15.60 -0.01 7.16
C LEU A 51 15.18 0.09 8.65
N SER A 52 14.53 -0.95 9.17
CA SER A 52 14.42 -1.25 10.62
C SER A 52 13.86 -0.14 11.54
N PHE A 53 12.58 0.23 11.50
CA PHE A 53 12.00 0.98 12.64
C PHE A 53 10.49 0.76 12.88
N VAL A 54 10.24 -0.03 13.94
CA VAL A 54 9.09 -0.04 14.87
C VAL A 54 7.71 -0.40 14.32
N GLY A 55 7.45 -1.71 14.29
CA GLY A 55 6.14 -2.32 14.04
C GLY A 55 5.04 -2.04 15.08
N TYR A 56 5.25 -1.16 16.07
CA TYR A 56 4.23 -0.80 17.08
C TYR A 56 3.75 0.66 16.99
N SER A 57 4.67 1.62 16.84
CA SER A 57 4.33 3.06 16.75
C SER A 57 3.61 3.44 15.45
N ILE A 58 3.84 2.71 14.36
CA ILE A 58 3.12 2.89 13.09
C ILE A 58 1.66 2.44 13.23
N LEU A 59 1.39 1.36 13.97
CA LEU A 59 0.03 0.83 14.14
C LEU A 59 -0.91 1.83 14.84
N SER A 60 -0.41 2.59 15.82
CA SER A 60 -1.20 3.66 16.46
C SER A 60 -1.49 4.85 15.53
N MET A 61 -0.57 5.19 14.63
CA MET A 61 -0.73 6.29 13.67
C MET A 61 -1.67 5.89 12.52
N PHE A 62 -1.70 4.60 12.16
CA PHE A 62 -2.56 4.02 11.12
C PHE A 62 -3.83 3.35 11.65
N ALA A 63 -4.15 3.50 12.93
CA ALA A 63 -5.37 2.96 13.55
C ALA A 63 -6.67 3.14 12.72
N PRO A 64 -6.93 4.30 12.06
CA PRO A 64 -8.12 4.44 11.19
C PRO A 64 -8.03 3.65 9.86
N ALA A 65 -6.83 3.32 9.37
CA ALA A 65 -6.60 2.50 8.18
C ALA A 65 -6.60 0.99 8.47
N ILE A 66 -6.32 0.59 9.72
CA ILE A 66 -6.33 -0.82 10.16
C ILE A 66 -7.68 -1.50 9.90
N ARG A 67 -8.81 -0.79 9.89
CA ARG A 67 -10.12 -1.38 9.54
C ARG A 67 -10.17 -1.99 8.13
N LEU A 68 -9.35 -1.52 7.19
CA LEU A 68 -9.24 -2.07 5.84
C LEU A 68 -8.40 -3.36 5.81
N ILE A 69 -7.44 -3.47 6.74
CA ILE A 69 -6.40 -4.53 6.83
C ILE A 69 -6.68 -5.51 7.99
N ALA A 70 -7.82 -5.36 8.68
CA ALA A 70 -8.21 -6.21 9.80
C ALA A 70 -8.48 -7.67 9.38
N ASP A 71 -8.65 -7.89 8.08
CA ASP A 71 -8.58 -9.21 7.47
C ASP A 71 -7.11 -9.69 7.49
N PRO A 72 -6.79 -10.81 8.18
CA PRO A 72 -5.44 -11.35 8.25
C PRO A 72 -4.76 -11.49 6.88
N ARG A 73 -5.52 -11.85 5.83
CA ARG A 73 -4.94 -11.98 4.48
C ARG A 73 -4.51 -10.65 3.88
N LYS A 74 -5.22 -9.56 4.18
CA LYS A 74 -4.84 -8.22 3.72
C LYS A 74 -3.61 -7.71 4.47
N LEU A 75 -3.46 -8.11 5.73
CA LEU A 75 -2.30 -7.79 6.53
C LEU A 75 -1.05 -8.46 5.97
N ASP A 76 -1.16 -9.74 5.61
CA ASP A 76 -0.06 -10.49 4.98
C ASP A 76 0.37 -9.85 3.65
N LYS A 77 -0.58 -9.41 2.82
CA LYS A 77 -0.28 -8.67 1.57
C LYS A 77 0.42 -7.34 1.84
N PHE A 78 -0.01 -6.59 2.86
CA PHE A 78 0.63 -5.33 3.24
C PHE A 78 2.05 -5.55 3.74
N ILE A 79 2.28 -6.58 4.56
CA ILE A 79 3.62 -6.96 5.03
C ILE A 79 4.51 -7.34 3.84
N ALA A 80 3.99 -8.11 2.87
CA ALA A 80 4.73 -8.48 1.66
C ALA A 80 5.14 -7.25 0.81
N ILE A 81 4.25 -6.27 0.65
CA ILE A 81 4.56 -4.99 -0.02
C ILE A 81 5.61 -4.20 0.78
N ALA A 82 5.45 -4.10 2.09
CA ALA A 82 6.34 -3.36 2.97
C ALA A 82 7.77 -3.91 3.01
N HIS A 83 7.95 -5.21 2.74
CA HIS A 83 9.27 -5.84 2.66
C HIS A 83 9.97 -5.62 1.30
N ASN A 84 9.25 -5.14 0.28
CA ASN A 84 9.78 -4.95 -1.07
C ASN A 84 9.84 -3.46 -1.44
N ARG A 85 11.06 -2.90 -1.52
CA ARG A 85 11.29 -1.48 -1.83
C ARG A 85 10.70 -1.03 -3.17
N THR A 86 10.71 -1.90 -4.18
CA THR A 86 10.11 -1.61 -5.49
C THR A 86 8.59 -1.49 -5.39
N ARG A 87 7.96 -2.36 -4.60
CA ARG A 87 6.51 -2.32 -4.34
C ARG A 87 6.09 -1.11 -3.51
N ILE A 88 6.91 -0.70 -2.52
CA ILE A 88 6.70 0.58 -1.81
C ILE A 88 6.71 1.76 -2.79
N ASN A 89 7.69 1.84 -3.69
CA ASN A 89 7.74 2.92 -4.69
C ASN A 89 6.56 2.87 -5.67
N SER A 90 6.13 1.67 -6.08
CA SER A 90 4.92 1.45 -6.89
C SER A 90 3.68 2.00 -6.18
N LEU A 91 3.49 1.63 -4.91
CA LEU A 91 2.35 2.07 -4.10
C LEU A 91 2.32 3.60 -3.94
N ILE A 92 3.46 4.22 -3.63
CA ILE A 92 3.58 5.69 -3.53
C ILE A 92 3.18 6.35 -4.86
N THR A 93 3.69 5.84 -5.98
CA THR A 93 3.38 6.37 -7.32
C THR A 93 1.88 6.26 -7.63
N LYS A 94 1.27 5.10 -7.32
CA LYS A 94 -0.17 4.87 -7.50
C LYS A 94 -1.01 5.83 -6.65
N ILE A 95 -0.61 6.07 -5.39
CA ILE A 95 -1.26 7.04 -4.49
C ILE A 95 -1.22 8.46 -5.11
N GLU A 96 -0.04 8.93 -5.50
CA GLU A 96 0.14 10.27 -6.08
C GLU A 96 -0.62 10.47 -7.40
N LEU A 97 -0.63 9.44 -8.25
CA LEU A 97 -1.37 9.47 -9.51
C LEU A 97 -2.88 9.60 -9.25
N LYS A 98 -3.42 8.80 -8.32
CA LYS A 98 -4.84 8.85 -7.95
C LYS A 98 -5.23 10.18 -7.33
N GLU A 99 -4.38 10.78 -6.50
CA GLU A 99 -4.63 12.12 -5.94
C GLU A 99 -4.76 13.16 -7.05
N LYS A 100 -3.86 13.13 -8.05
CA LYS A 100 -3.91 14.05 -9.20
C LYS A 100 -5.22 13.88 -9.98
N ILE A 101 -5.65 12.64 -10.22
CA ILE A 101 -6.92 12.34 -10.90
C ILE A 101 -8.11 12.83 -10.08
N PHE A 102 -8.11 12.59 -8.76
CA PHE A 102 -9.17 13.02 -7.86
C PHE A 102 -9.30 14.54 -7.82
N ALA A 103 -8.18 15.25 -7.64
CA ALA A 103 -8.14 16.71 -7.65
C ALA A 103 -8.56 17.32 -9.01
N ALA A 104 -8.27 16.63 -10.12
CA ALA A 104 -8.73 17.05 -11.45
C ALA A 104 -10.25 16.87 -11.63
N LYS A 105 -10.83 15.78 -11.10
CA LYS A 105 -12.29 15.56 -11.08
C LYS A 105 -13.00 16.64 -10.27
N GLU A 106 -12.53 16.93 -9.05
CA GLU A 106 -13.13 17.99 -8.21
C GLU A 106 -13.15 19.35 -8.93
N LYS A 107 -12.06 19.71 -9.63
CA LYS A 107 -11.98 20.98 -10.37
C LYS A 107 -12.87 21.03 -11.62
N GLY A 108 -13.07 19.89 -12.29
CA GLY A 108 -13.95 19.79 -13.47
C GLY A 108 -15.44 19.83 -13.09
N ASP A 109 -15.78 19.22 -11.96
CA ASP A 109 -17.14 19.25 -11.41
C ASP A 109 -17.50 20.67 -10.91
N GLU A 110 -16.55 21.39 -10.31
CA GLU A 110 -16.76 22.78 -9.85
C GLU A 110 -16.86 23.80 -11.02
N GLN A 111 -16.27 23.50 -12.18
CA GLN A 111 -16.38 24.33 -13.39
C GLN A 111 -17.66 24.05 -14.21
N SER A 112 -18.23 22.84 -14.11
CA SER A 112 -19.50 22.51 -14.78
C SER A 112 -20.74 22.96 -13.99
N ALA A 113 -20.56 23.33 -12.71
CA ALA A 113 -21.62 23.81 -11.82
C ALA A 113 -21.70 25.36 -11.69
N LYS A 114 -20.80 26.10 -12.36
CA LYS A 114 -20.78 27.57 -12.44
C LYS A 114 -21.22 28.02 -13.83
#